data_AF-A0A7C7WL27-F1
#
_entry.id   AF-A0A7C7WL27-F1
#
_cell.length_a   1.000
_cell.length_b   1.000
_cell.length_c   1.000
_cell.angle_alpha   90.00
_cell.angle_beta   90.00
_cell.angle_gamma   90.00
#
_symmetry.space_group_name_H-M   'P 1'
#
loop_
_entity.id
_entity.type
_entity.pdbx_description
1 polymer ?
#
loop_
_entity_poly.entity_id
_entity_poly.type
_entity_poly.pdbx_seq_one_letter_code
_entity_poly.pdbx_strand_id
1 'polypeptide(L)'
;MFYSLIAATLIIAGVPRPVFLVLVSSALAFFIAPIIFFLNLYYCLTVIPKTDTAFYPSKPVIWFSWLSLAVFTGLTVILIMARVFDLTLFGG
;
A
#
# COMPACT_ATOMS: atom_id res chain seq x y z
N MET A 1 21.75 2.44 14.26
CA MET A 1 21.88 0.98 14.45
C MET A 1 21.49 0.57 15.86
N PHE A 2 22.22 0.97 16.91
CA PHE A 2 21.88 0.62 18.31
C PHE A 2 20.48 1.07 18.76
N TYR A 3 20.03 2.24 18.33
CA TYR A 3 18.70 2.76 18.68
C TYR A 3 17.57 1.85 18.19
N SER A 4 17.66 1.39 16.94
CA SER A 4 16.69 0.44 16.36
C SER A 4 16.75 -0.93 17.03
N LEU A 5 17.95 -1.36 17.44
CA LEU A 5 18.14 -2.62 18.16
C LEU A 5 17.45 -2.57 19.53
N ILE A 6 17.72 -1.54 20.33
CA ILE A 6 17.13 -1.35 21.66
C ILE A 6 15.61 -1.22 21.57
N ALA A 7 15.10 -0.44 20.61
CA ALA A 7 13.67 -0.31 20.38
C ALA A 7 13.02 -1.65 20.01
N ALA A 8 13.63 -2.43 19.12
CA ALA A 8 13.13 -3.75 18.74
C ALA A 8 13.11 -4.72 19.93
N THR A 9 14.17 -4.74 20.76
CA THR A 9 14.24 -5.62 21.94
C THR A 9 13.19 -5.25 22.99
N LEU A 10 12.97 -3.95 23.24
CA LEU A 10 11.94 -3.48 24.18
C LEU A 10 10.53 -3.83 23.71
N ILE A 11 10.27 -3.73 22.41
CA ILE A 11 8.97 -4.11 21.82
C ILE A 11 8.72 -5.61 21.96
N ILE A 12 9.73 -6.45 21.69
CA ILE A 12 9.62 -7.91 21.79
C ILE A 12 9.50 -8.36 23.25
N ALA A 13 10.23 -7.74 24.18
CA ALA A 13 10.19 -8.07 25.60
C ALA A 13 8.92 -7.58 26.31
N GLY A 14 8.36 -6.45 25.86
CA GLY A 14 7.18 -5.82 26.47
C GLY A 14 5.83 -6.30 25.93
N VAL A 15 5.79 -6.93 24.74
CA VAL A 15 4.53 -7.33 24.09
C VAL A 15 4.43 -8.86 24.01
N PRO A 16 3.55 -9.50 24.80
CA PRO A 16 3.51 -10.96 24.97
C PRO A 16 3.08 -11.73 23.71
N ARG A 17 2.53 -11.04 22.70
CA ARG A 17 2.18 -11.63 21.39
C ARG A 17 2.47 -10.62 20.27
N PRO A 18 3.66 -10.68 19.63
CA PRO A 18 4.05 -9.75 18.57
C PRO A 18 3.11 -9.78 17.35
N VAL A 19 2.26 -10.80 17.24
CA VAL A 19 1.25 -10.96 16.19
C VAL A 19 0.33 -9.73 16.09
N PHE A 20 -0.09 -9.13 17.22
CA PHE A 20 -0.98 -7.96 17.15
C PHE A 20 -0.29 -6.75 16.53
N LEU A 21 0.96 -6.48 16.91
CA LEU A 21 1.75 -5.40 16.33
C LEU A 21 1.97 -5.61 14.81
N VAL A 22 2.23 -6.84 14.39
CA VAL A 22 2.37 -7.20 12.97
C VAL A 22 1.06 -7.01 12.20
N LEU A 23 -0.08 -7.36 12.80
CA LEU A 23 -1.39 -7.14 12.19
C LEU A 23 -1.70 -5.65 12.03
N VAL A 24 -1.42 -4.84 13.06
CA VAL A 24 -1.59 -3.38 12.99
C VAL A 24 -0.67 -2.76 11.94
N SER A 25 0.62 -3.16 11.90
CA SER A 25 1.54 -2.64 10.89
C SER A 25 1.12 -3.02 9.47
N SER A 26 0.60 -4.24 9.29
CA SER A 26 0.12 -4.71 7.98
C SER A 26 -1.13 -3.95 7.54
N ALA A 27 -2.06 -3.67 8.47
CA ALA A 27 -3.24 -2.85 8.20
C ALA A 27 -2.85 -1.42 7.80
N LEU A 28 -1.87 -0.83 8.48
CA LEU A 28 -1.36 0.50 8.18
C LEU A 28 -0.62 0.54 6.83
N ALA A 29 0.17 -0.50 6.53
CA ALA A 29 0.82 -0.66 5.23
C ALA A 29 -0.19 -0.74 4.08
N PHE A 30 -1.31 -1.44 4.30
CA PHE A 30 -2.39 -1.54 3.33
C PHE A 30 -3.05 -0.18 3.02
N PHE A 31 -3.14 0.72 4.01
CA PHE A 31 -3.62 2.09 3.82
C PHE A 31 -2.65 2.96 3.01
N ILE A 32 -1.34 2.81 3.22
CA ILE A 32 -0.31 3.63 2.57
C ILE A 32 0.04 3.13 1.16
N ALA A 33 -0.07 1.82 0.91
CA ALA A 33 0.23 1.19 -0.37
C ALA A 33 -0.39 1.88 -1.61
N PRO A 34 -1.69 2.27 -1.65
CA PRO A 34 -2.25 2.93 -2.83
C PRO A 34 -1.61 4.29 -3.12
N ILE A 35 -1.19 5.01 -2.08
CA ILE A 35 -0.51 6.31 -2.20
C ILE A 35 0.87 6.11 -2.84
N ILE A 36 1.63 5.10 -2.38
CA ILE A 36 2.95 4.77 -2.94
C ILE A 36 2.81 4.35 -4.40
N PHE A 37 1.81 3.53 -4.72
CA PHE A 37 1.56 3.08 -6.09
C PHE A 37 1.23 4.25 -7.03
N PHE A 38 0.39 5.19 -6.58
CA PHE A 38 0.11 6.42 -7.32
C PHE A 38 1.35 7.27 -7.57
N LEU A 39 2.15 7.50 -6.52
CA LEU A 39 3.39 8.28 -6.62
C LEU A 39 4.39 7.65 -7.58
N ASN A 40 4.48 6.31 -7.60
CA ASN A 40 5.34 5.59 -8.53
C ASN A 40 4.91 5.80 -9.98
N LEU A 41 3.60 5.71 -10.26
CA LEU A 41 3.08 5.98 -11.59
C LEU A 41 3.27 7.43 -12.01
N TYR A 42 3.00 8.36 -11.11
CA TYR A 42 3.22 9.79 -11.37
C TYR A 42 4.69 10.05 -11.71
N TYR A 43 5.62 9.51 -10.93
CA TYR A 43 7.05 9.64 -11.18
C TYR A 43 7.46 9.08 -12.55
N CYS A 44 6.99 7.89 -12.90
CA CYS A 44 7.25 7.27 -14.21
C CYS A 44 6.73 8.11 -15.38
N LEU A 45 5.61 8.82 -15.22
CA LEU A 45 5.00 9.64 -16.27
C LEU A 45 5.59 11.05 -16.37
N THR A 46 6.03 11.63 -15.25
CA THR A 46 6.54 13.00 -15.19
C THR A 46 8.04 13.10 -15.44
N VAL A 47 8.83 12.15 -14.94
CA VAL A 47 10.31 12.24 -14.97
C VAL A 47 10.91 11.58 -16.20
N ILE A 48 10.27 10.57 -16.79
CA ILE A 48 10.82 9.84 -17.93
C ILE A 48 10.53 10.59 -19.25
N PRO A 49 11.57 11.00 -20.00
CA PRO A 49 11.38 11.67 -21.29
C PRO A 49 10.76 10.72 -22.32
N LYS A 50 9.73 11.20 -23.04
CA LYS A 50 8.95 10.41 -24.03
C LYS A 50 9.76 9.93 -25.25
N THR A 51 10.98 10.42 -25.40
CA THR A 51 11.90 10.11 -26.49
C THR A 51 12.65 8.79 -26.29
N ASP A 52 12.79 8.30 -25.05
CA ASP A 52 13.42 7.02 -24.75
C ASP A 52 12.38 5.89 -24.66
N THR A 53 12.13 5.23 -25.79
CA THR A 53 11.18 4.13 -25.91
C THR A 53 11.55 2.88 -25.09
N ALA A 54 12.81 2.78 -24.64
CA ALA A 54 13.27 1.70 -23.77
C ALA A 54 12.78 1.85 -22.33
N PHE A 55 12.55 3.07 -21.85
CA PHE A 55 12.18 3.36 -20.46
C PHE A 55 10.78 3.97 -20.32
N TYR A 56 10.24 4.59 -21.38
CA TYR A 56 8.90 5.15 -21.34
C TYR A 56 7.85 4.02 -21.42
N PRO A 57 6.90 3.96 -20.46
CA PRO A 57 5.89 2.91 -20.45
C PRO A 57 5.01 2.99 -21.70
N SER A 58 4.75 1.83 -22.32
CA SER A 58 3.89 1.76 -23.49
C SER A 58 2.45 2.14 -23.13
N LYS A 59 1.69 2.65 -24.10
CA LYS A 59 0.27 3.03 -23.92
C LYS A 59 -0.59 1.97 -23.20
N PRO A 60 -0.48 0.65 -23.50
CA PRO A 60 -1.24 -0.36 -22.76
C PRO A 60 -0.79 -0.52 -21.30
N VAL A 61 0.51 -0.35 -21.01
CA VAL A 61 1.03 -0.42 -19.63
C VAL A 61 0.48 0.73 -18.79
N ILE A 62 0.46 1.95 -19.34
CA ILE A 62 -0.13 3.10 -18.64
C ILE A 62 -1.61 2.83 -18.31
N TRP A 63 -2.39 2.34 -19.27
CA TRP A 63 -3.81 2.05 -19.06
C TRP A 63 -4.02 0.96 -18.01
N PHE A 64 -3.24 -0.13 -18.07
CA PHE A 64 -3.30 -1.20 -17.08
C PHE A 64 -2.85 -0.75 -15.69
N SER A 65 -1.86 0.13 -15.61
CA SER A 65 -1.41 0.74 -14.36
C SER A 65 -2.47 1.64 -13.71
N TRP A 66 -3.19 2.43 -14.51
CA TRP A 66 -4.33 3.21 -14.02
C TRP A 66 -5.51 2.31 -13.58
N LEU A 67 -5.79 1.23 -14.31
CA LEU A 67 -6.81 0.26 -13.94
C LEU A 67 -6.45 -0.43 -12.61
N SER A 68 -5.22 -0.92 -12.49
CA SER A 68 -4.73 -1.55 -11.24
C SER A 68 -4.75 -0.57 -10.07
N LEU A 69 -4.41 0.70 -10.27
CA LEU A 69 -4.61 1.74 -9.25
C LEU A 69 -6.09 1.83 -8.84
N ALA A 70 -7.02 1.88 -9.79
CA ALA A 70 -8.45 1.98 -9.52
C ALA A 70 -8.99 0.76 -8.77
N VAL A 71 -8.60 -0.45 -9.17
CA VAL A 71 -8.98 -1.69 -8.48
C VAL A 71 -8.37 -1.76 -7.09
N PHE A 72 -7.10 -1.41 -6.94
CA PHE A 72 -6.40 -1.46 -5.67
C PHE A 72 -6.98 -0.46 -4.67
N THR A 73 -7.20 0.79 -5.09
CA THR A 73 -7.89 1.80 -4.29
C THR A 73 -9.31 1.39 -3.95
N GLY A 74 -10.08 0.87 -4.92
CA GLY A 74 -11.43 0.36 -4.68
C GLY A 74 -11.48 -0.76 -3.64
N LEU A 75 -10.61 -1.76 -3.75
CA LEU A 75 -10.51 -2.85 -2.78
C LEU A 75 -10.08 -2.35 -1.39
N THR A 76 -9.19 -1.35 -1.33
CA THR A 76 -8.80 -0.75 -0.03
C THR A 76 -9.97 -0.04 0.65
N VAL A 77 -10.79 0.70 -0.10
CA VAL A 77 -11.98 1.38 0.40
C VAL A 77 -13.03 0.36 0.87
N ILE A 78 -13.29 -0.68 0.09
CA ILE A 78 -14.24 -1.75 0.47
C ILE A 78 -13.78 -2.43 1.77
N LEU A 79 -12.49 -2.72 1.92
CA LEU A 79 -11.96 -3.32 3.15
C LEU A 79 -12.09 -2.38 4.37
N ILE A 80 -11.83 -1.09 4.21
CA ILE A 80 -12.04 -0.10 5.28
C ILE A 80 -13.52 -0.04 5.64
N MET A 81 -14.42 -0.03 4.65
CA MET A 81 -15.86 -0.03 4.86
C MET A 81 -16.32 -1.28 5.62
N ALA A 82 -15.82 -2.45 5.25
CA ALA A 82 -16.15 -3.72 5.91
C ALA A 82 -15.54 -3.87 7.31
N ARG A 83 -14.33 -3.35 7.55
CA ARG A 83 -13.58 -3.57 8.81
C ARG A 83 -13.69 -2.45 9.83
N VAL A 84 -13.95 -1.22 9.39
CA VAL A 84 -14.02 -0.03 10.27
C VAL A 84 -15.47 0.38 10.52
N PHE A 85 -16.33 0.23 9.51
CA PHE A 85 -17.74 0.67 9.60
C PHE A 85 -18.72 -0.50 9.81
N ASP A 86 -18.23 -1.75 9.92
CA ASP A 86 -19.05 -2.98 10.02
C ASP A 86 -20.16 -3.06 8.97
N LEU A 87 -19.96 -2.41 7.82
CA LEU A 87 -20.91 -2.41 6.72
C LEU A 87 -20.74 -3.72 5.94
N THR A 88 -21.62 -4.68 6.21
CA THR A 88 -21.76 -5.93 5.47
C THR A 88 -22.30 -5.66 4.06
N LEU A 89 -21.41 -5.24 3.16
CA LEU A 89 -21.74 -5.03 1.73
C LEU A 89 -22.26 -6.31 1.05
N PHE A 90 -21.94 -7.48 1.59
CA PHE A 90 -22.57 -8.75 1.27
C PHE A 90 -23.07 -9.40 2.57
N GLY A 91 -24.27 -8.99 3.00
CA GLY A 91 -25.21 -9.66 3.90
C GLY A 91 -24.68 -10.47 5.10
N GLY A 92 -25.02 -9.97 6.30
CA GLY A 92 -25.34 -10.79 7.49
C GLY A 92 -24.19 -11.51 8.17
#